data_AF-A0A7Y3H0H7-F1
#
_entry.id   AF-A0A7Y3H0H7-F1
#
_cell.length_a   1.000
_cell.length_b   1.000
_cell.length_c   1.000
_cell.angle_alpha   90.00
_cell.angle_beta   90.00
_cell.angle_gamma   90.00
#
_symmetry.space_group_name_H-M   'P 1'
#
loop_
_entity.id
_entity.type
_entity.pdbx_description
1 polymer ?
#
loop_
_entity_poly.entity_id
_entity_poly.type
_entity_poly.pdbx_seq_one_letter_code
_entity_poly.pdbx_strand_id
1 'polypeptide(L)'
;ASHAVLRGAMLLGACLHEARLCSADLSNCDFNRSDLSGADLSHADVSGTSFVGVDLRSARLADVTGYTTADWTEVDLRDADFRRAHQLRRFILDENYLREFRSRGKGSALLYQIWKLTSDCGRSLLRWGAFIAVLVCIFAGLFSLVSIDYGERGTWLAPLYFSVVTLTTLGYGDIVPSSAGAQALVIAEVVVGYVGLGGLLAIFSNKIARRAD
;
A
#
# COMPACT_ATOMS: atom_id res chain seq x y z
N ALA A 1 -26.83 -14.07 -21.50
CA ALA A 1 -26.28 -13.41 -20.31
C ALA A 1 -27.16 -13.77 -19.12
N SER A 2 -26.57 -14.23 -18.02
CA SER A 2 -27.30 -14.54 -16.79
C SER A 2 -27.38 -13.28 -15.94
N HIS A 3 -28.40 -12.45 -16.14
CA HIS A 3 -28.66 -11.26 -15.30
C HIS A 3 -29.28 -11.67 -13.96
N ALA A 4 -28.60 -12.54 -13.21
CA ALA A 4 -29.05 -12.94 -11.89
C ALA A 4 -28.90 -11.76 -10.92
N VAL A 5 -29.95 -11.48 -10.16
CA VAL A 5 -29.92 -10.49 -9.08
C VAL A 5 -29.97 -11.26 -7.77
N LEU A 6 -28.85 -11.32 -7.07
CA LEU A 6 -28.69 -12.02 -5.80
C LEU A 6 -28.39 -11.05 -4.65
N ARG A 7 -28.55 -9.74 -4.87
CA ARG A 7 -28.21 -8.70 -3.90
C ARG A 7 -28.65 -9.03 -2.48
N GLY A 8 -27.70 -9.02 -1.55
CA GLY A 8 -27.94 -9.32 -0.13
C GLY A 8 -28.19 -10.78 0.21
N ALA A 9 -27.97 -11.72 -0.73
CA ALA A 9 -28.17 -13.13 -0.48
C ALA A 9 -27.16 -13.67 0.55
N MET A 10 -27.64 -14.54 1.43
CA MET A 10 -26.82 -15.31 2.37
C MET A 10 -26.53 -16.68 1.77
N LEU A 11 -25.31 -16.87 1.29
CA LEU A 11 -24.82 -18.05 0.55
C LEU A 11 -23.60 -18.66 1.27
N LEU A 12 -23.53 -18.50 2.59
CA LEU A 12 -22.50 -19.08 3.47
C LEU A 12 -22.39 -20.60 3.24
N GLY A 13 -21.21 -21.07 2.83
CA GLY A 13 -20.97 -22.49 2.57
C GLY A 13 -21.74 -23.08 1.39
N ALA A 14 -22.33 -22.24 0.52
CA ALA A 14 -23.05 -22.71 -0.65
C ALA A 14 -22.11 -23.44 -1.63
N CYS A 15 -22.65 -24.44 -2.34
CA CYS A 15 -21.96 -25.09 -3.45
C CYS A 15 -22.44 -24.45 -4.76
N LEU A 16 -21.56 -23.71 -5.42
CA LEU A 16 -21.78 -22.97 -6.67
C LEU A 16 -20.67 -23.31 -7.69
N HIS A 17 -20.16 -24.53 -7.62
CA HIS A 17 -19.18 -25.06 -8.56
C HIS A 17 -19.69 -24.90 -10.00
N GLU A 18 -18.85 -24.31 -10.87
CA GLU A 18 -19.15 -23.98 -12.27
C GLU A 18 -20.42 -23.12 -12.49
N ALA A 19 -20.88 -22.40 -11.46
CA ALA A 19 -22.05 -21.55 -11.58
C ALA A 19 -21.83 -20.43 -12.62
N ARG A 20 -22.88 -20.14 -13.39
CA ARG A 20 -22.90 -19.03 -14.35
C ARG A 20 -23.47 -17.79 -13.69
N LEU A 21 -22.57 -16.93 -13.19
CA LEU A 21 -22.88 -15.66 -12.53
C LEU A 21 -22.39 -14.46 -13.36
N CYS A 22 -22.21 -14.65 -14.67
CA CYS A 22 -21.70 -13.60 -15.53
C CYS A 22 -22.71 -12.46 -15.65
N SER A 23 -22.26 -11.22 -15.41
CA SER A 23 -23.10 -10.02 -15.30
C SER A 23 -24.15 -10.07 -14.19
N ALA A 24 -23.95 -10.88 -13.13
CA ALA A 24 -24.82 -10.91 -11.97
C ALA A 24 -24.60 -9.70 -11.05
N ASP A 25 -25.67 -9.24 -10.42
CA ASP A 25 -25.59 -8.34 -9.26
C ASP A 25 -25.47 -9.20 -8.00
N LEU A 26 -24.25 -9.27 -7.48
CA LEU A 26 -23.88 -9.98 -6.26
C LEU A 26 -23.66 -9.01 -5.10
N SER A 27 -24.06 -7.75 -5.23
CA SER A 27 -23.74 -6.73 -4.25
C SER A 27 -24.26 -7.09 -2.85
N ASN A 28 -23.44 -6.86 -1.83
CA ASN A 28 -23.74 -7.13 -0.42
C ASN A 28 -24.08 -8.60 -0.10
N CYS A 29 -23.65 -9.56 -0.92
CA CYS A 29 -23.83 -10.99 -0.63
C CYS A 29 -22.84 -11.48 0.44
N ASP A 30 -23.21 -12.55 1.12
CA ASP A 30 -22.30 -13.34 1.96
C ASP A 30 -22.02 -14.69 1.27
N PHE A 31 -20.83 -14.85 0.69
CA PHE A 31 -20.35 -16.10 0.09
C PHE A 31 -19.35 -16.82 0.99
N ASN A 32 -19.18 -16.41 2.25
CA ASN A 32 -18.08 -16.92 3.08
C ASN A 32 -18.02 -18.47 3.06
N ARG A 33 -16.82 -19.01 2.88
CA ARG A 33 -16.56 -20.47 2.81
C ARG A 33 -17.36 -21.23 1.75
N SER A 34 -17.91 -20.55 0.74
CA SER A 34 -18.58 -21.19 -0.39
C SER A 34 -17.58 -21.77 -1.38
N ASP A 35 -18.07 -22.73 -2.19
CA ASP A 35 -17.35 -23.27 -3.33
C ASP A 35 -17.85 -22.58 -4.61
N LEU A 36 -17.02 -21.70 -5.17
CA LEU A 36 -17.20 -21.03 -6.45
C LEU A 36 -16.15 -21.48 -7.48
N SER A 37 -15.56 -22.67 -7.28
CA SER A 37 -14.55 -23.19 -8.19
C SER A 37 -15.13 -23.38 -9.59
N GLY A 38 -14.42 -22.91 -10.61
CA GLY A 38 -14.85 -22.91 -12.00
C GLY A 38 -15.99 -21.93 -12.34
N ALA A 39 -16.53 -21.17 -11.36
CA ALA A 39 -17.64 -20.26 -11.61
C ALA A 39 -17.25 -19.11 -12.55
N ASP A 40 -18.21 -18.67 -13.37
CA ASP A 40 -18.05 -17.50 -14.23
C ASP A 40 -18.65 -16.26 -13.57
N LEU A 41 -17.80 -15.42 -13.00
CA LEU A 41 -18.14 -14.14 -12.36
C LEU A 41 -17.84 -12.95 -13.30
N SER A 42 -17.60 -13.20 -14.59
CA SER A 42 -17.20 -12.14 -15.52
C SER A 42 -18.25 -11.03 -15.57
N HIS A 43 -17.83 -9.78 -15.45
CA HIS A 43 -18.70 -8.59 -15.40
C HIS A 43 -19.69 -8.53 -14.21
N ALA A 44 -19.53 -9.37 -13.18
CA ALA A 44 -20.37 -9.29 -11.99
C ALA A 44 -20.04 -8.04 -11.16
N ASP A 45 -21.07 -7.46 -10.53
CA ASP A 45 -20.89 -6.45 -9.48
C ASP A 45 -20.82 -7.15 -8.13
N VAL A 46 -19.66 -7.07 -7.47
CA VAL A 46 -19.43 -7.69 -6.16
C VAL A 46 -19.29 -6.65 -5.05
N SER A 47 -19.78 -5.43 -5.25
CA SER A 47 -19.71 -4.35 -4.26
C SER A 47 -20.21 -4.79 -2.87
N GLY A 48 -19.36 -4.66 -1.84
CA GLY A 48 -19.70 -5.00 -0.46
C GLY A 48 -19.89 -6.50 -0.19
N THR A 49 -19.46 -7.37 -1.09
CA THR A 49 -19.58 -8.83 -0.94
C THR A 49 -18.51 -9.40 -0.02
N SER A 50 -18.86 -10.40 0.78
CA SER A 50 -17.90 -11.14 1.61
C SER A 50 -17.52 -12.46 0.94
N PHE A 51 -16.25 -12.62 0.57
CA PHE A 51 -15.67 -13.86 0.01
C PHE A 51 -14.68 -14.53 0.98
N VAL A 52 -14.83 -14.35 2.29
CA VAL A 52 -13.86 -14.87 3.26
C VAL A 52 -13.77 -16.39 3.17
N GLY A 53 -12.58 -16.90 2.84
CA GLY A 53 -12.32 -18.34 2.74
C GLY A 53 -13.00 -19.02 1.56
N VAL A 54 -13.39 -18.28 0.51
CA VAL A 54 -14.05 -18.85 -0.67
C VAL A 54 -13.07 -19.55 -1.59
N ASP A 55 -13.50 -20.69 -2.14
CA ASP A 55 -12.79 -21.36 -3.21
C ASP A 55 -13.15 -20.74 -4.57
N LEU A 56 -12.20 -20.03 -5.19
CA LEU A 56 -12.32 -19.44 -6.54
C LEU A 56 -11.38 -20.12 -7.53
N ARG A 57 -10.97 -21.36 -7.27
CA ARG A 57 -10.07 -22.09 -8.17
C ARG A 57 -10.66 -22.19 -9.56
N SER A 58 -9.86 -21.88 -10.59
CA SER A 58 -10.32 -21.90 -11.99
C SER A 58 -11.52 -20.98 -12.31
N ALA A 59 -11.93 -20.09 -11.39
CA ALA A 59 -13.02 -19.16 -11.63
C ALA A 59 -12.62 -18.08 -12.65
N ARG A 60 -13.60 -17.53 -13.37
CA ARG A 60 -13.40 -16.45 -14.34
C ARG A 60 -13.80 -15.13 -13.71
N LEU A 61 -12.84 -14.22 -13.56
CA LEU A 61 -12.99 -12.95 -12.85
C LEU A 61 -12.77 -11.74 -13.78
N ALA A 62 -13.02 -11.90 -15.07
CA ALA A 62 -12.81 -10.85 -16.06
C ALA A 62 -13.76 -9.66 -15.82
N ASP A 63 -13.21 -8.44 -15.79
CA ASP A 63 -13.98 -7.19 -15.71
C ASP A 63 -15.00 -7.12 -14.55
N VAL A 64 -14.72 -7.77 -13.42
CA VAL A 64 -15.51 -7.66 -12.18
C VAL A 64 -15.47 -6.22 -11.65
N THR A 65 -16.61 -5.69 -11.21
CA THR A 65 -16.73 -4.34 -10.64
C THR A 65 -17.01 -4.39 -9.14
N GLY A 66 -16.81 -3.27 -8.43
CA GLY A 66 -17.10 -3.22 -6.99
C GLY A 66 -16.11 -3.95 -6.08
N TYR A 67 -15.07 -4.56 -6.65
CA TYR A 67 -14.14 -5.42 -5.90
C TYR A 67 -13.37 -4.74 -4.78
N THR A 68 -13.23 -3.41 -4.79
CA THR A 68 -12.49 -2.67 -3.76
C THR A 68 -13.22 -2.56 -2.43
N THR A 69 -14.53 -2.83 -2.41
CA THR A 69 -15.36 -2.84 -1.19
C THR A 69 -15.73 -4.25 -0.75
N ALA A 70 -15.38 -5.27 -1.53
CA ALA A 70 -15.56 -6.67 -1.18
C ALA A 70 -14.41 -7.16 -0.29
N ASP A 71 -14.70 -8.11 0.60
CA ASP A 71 -13.68 -8.79 1.41
C ASP A 71 -13.22 -10.05 0.67
N TRP A 72 -11.96 -10.08 0.26
CA TRP A 72 -11.33 -11.19 -0.45
C TRP A 72 -10.35 -11.97 0.42
N THR A 73 -10.52 -11.93 1.74
CA THR A 73 -9.54 -12.58 2.59
C THR A 73 -9.62 -14.10 2.48
N GLU A 74 -8.48 -14.80 2.49
CA GLU A 74 -8.39 -16.25 2.57
C GLU A 74 -9.00 -16.96 1.36
N VAL A 75 -9.25 -16.22 0.26
CA VAL A 75 -9.73 -16.79 -1.00
C VAL A 75 -8.65 -17.63 -1.67
N ASP A 76 -9.06 -18.74 -2.27
CA ASP A 76 -8.20 -19.55 -3.12
C ASP A 76 -8.35 -19.15 -4.58
N LEU A 77 -7.30 -18.57 -5.17
CA LEU A 77 -7.28 -18.09 -6.55
C LEU A 77 -6.42 -18.96 -7.48
N ARG A 78 -6.06 -20.19 -7.07
CA ARG A 78 -5.24 -21.06 -7.92
C ARG A 78 -5.95 -21.30 -9.25
N ASP A 79 -5.20 -21.11 -10.34
CA ASP A 79 -5.68 -21.26 -11.72
C ASP A 79 -6.86 -20.37 -12.12
N ALA A 80 -7.21 -19.35 -11.32
CA ALA A 80 -8.27 -18.40 -11.67
C ALA A 80 -7.89 -17.52 -12.89
N ASP A 81 -8.86 -17.28 -13.75
CA ASP A 81 -8.71 -16.50 -14.98
C ASP A 81 -8.97 -15.01 -14.71
N PHE A 82 -7.89 -14.23 -14.76
CA PHE A 82 -7.90 -12.77 -14.59
C PHE A 82 -7.67 -12.01 -15.91
N ARG A 83 -8.05 -12.57 -17.07
CA ARG A 83 -7.97 -11.83 -18.34
C ARG A 83 -8.63 -10.46 -18.18
N ARG A 84 -7.85 -9.39 -18.42
CA ARG A 84 -8.24 -7.97 -18.26
C ARG A 84 -8.57 -7.53 -16.81
N ALA A 85 -8.40 -8.39 -15.81
CA ALA A 85 -8.64 -8.12 -14.39
C ALA A 85 -7.35 -8.20 -13.55
N HIS A 86 -6.22 -7.78 -14.10
CA HIS A 86 -4.92 -7.83 -13.40
C HIS A 86 -4.90 -6.99 -12.12
N GLN A 87 -5.63 -5.86 -12.10
CA GLN A 87 -5.75 -4.98 -10.93
C GLN A 87 -6.49 -5.67 -9.79
N LEU A 88 -7.54 -6.43 -10.10
CA LEU A 88 -8.26 -7.26 -9.13
C LEU A 88 -7.33 -8.29 -8.50
N ARG A 89 -6.62 -9.07 -9.33
CA ARG A 89 -5.67 -10.08 -8.84
C ARG A 89 -4.66 -9.46 -7.88
N ARG A 90 -4.05 -8.34 -8.27
CA ARG A 90 -3.09 -7.62 -7.45
C ARG A 90 -3.72 -7.11 -6.16
N PHE A 91 -4.91 -6.53 -6.22
CA PHE A 91 -5.64 -6.04 -5.06
C PHE A 91 -5.85 -7.16 -4.02
N ILE A 92 -6.36 -8.32 -4.46
CA ILE A 92 -6.63 -9.46 -3.57
C ILE A 92 -5.33 -9.97 -2.93
N LEU A 93 -4.25 -10.10 -3.71
CA LEU A 93 -2.96 -10.54 -3.19
C LEU A 93 -2.36 -9.53 -2.20
N ASP A 94 -2.46 -8.23 -2.49
CA ASP A 94 -1.99 -7.16 -1.62
C ASP A 94 -2.76 -7.17 -0.28
N GLU A 95 -4.08 -7.34 -0.29
CA GLU A 95 -4.89 -7.40 0.94
C GLU A 95 -4.57 -8.62 1.81
N ASN A 96 -4.49 -9.81 1.19
CA ASN A 96 -4.14 -11.03 1.90
C ASN A 96 -2.74 -10.94 2.51
N TYR A 97 -1.76 -10.43 1.76
CA TYR A 97 -0.41 -10.21 2.28
C TYR A 97 -0.40 -9.26 3.48
N LEU A 98 -1.13 -8.14 3.41
CA LEU A 98 -1.16 -7.17 4.52
C LEU A 98 -1.80 -7.74 5.78
N ARG A 99 -2.84 -8.58 5.64
CA ARG A 99 -3.46 -9.28 6.78
C ARG A 99 -2.50 -10.27 7.41
N GLU A 100 -1.85 -11.12 6.61
CA GLU A 100 -0.83 -12.07 7.09
C GLU A 100 0.33 -11.35 7.76
N PHE A 101 0.85 -10.29 7.13
CA PHE A 101 1.94 -9.51 7.68
C PHE A 101 1.57 -8.94 9.05
N ARG A 102 0.36 -8.39 9.20
CA ARG A 102 -0.13 -7.85 10.47
C ARG A 102 -0.34 -8.95 11.53
N SER A 103 -0.69 -10.17 11.15
CA SER A 103 -0.97 -11.27 12.09
C SER A 103 0.28 -12.02 12.57
N ARG A 104 1.43 -11.87 11.91
CA ARG A 104 2.70 -12.54 12.30
C ARG A 104 3.20 -12.22 13.70
N GLY A 105 2.88 -11.04 14.26
CA GLY A 105 3.26 -10.69 15.62
C GLY A 105 3.10 -9.21 15.94
N LYS A 106 3.43 -8.83 17.19
CA LYS A 106 3.30 -7.44 17.66
C LYS A 106 4.22 -6.47 16.89
N GLY A 107 5.43 -6.89 16.57
CA GLY A 107 6.39 -6.08 15.81
C GLY A 107 5.93 -5.79 14.38
N SER A 108 5.42 -6.81 13.67
CA SER A 108 4.90 -6.62 12.31
C SER A 108 3.62 -5.80 12.30
N ALA A 109 2.76 -5.96 13.31
CA ALA A 109 1.59 -5.10 13.49
C ALA A 109 1.99 -3.63 13.67
N LEU A 110 3.04 -3.34 14.46
CA LEU A 110 3.57 -1.98 14.62
C LEU A 110 4.13 -1.44 13.31
N LEU A 111 4.96 -2.22 12.61
CA LEU A 111 5.50 -1.86 11.30
C LEU A 111 4.39 -1.58 10.28
N TYR A 112 3.32 -2.38 10.27
CA TYR A 112 2.14 -2.14 9.45
C TYR A 112 1.49 -0.80 9.74
N GLN A 113 1.33 -0.42 11.03
CA GLN A 113 0.74 0.87 11.38
C GLN A 113 1.60 2.04 10.90
N ILE A 114 2.93 1.94 11.09
CA ILE A 114 3.87 2.96 10.59
C ILE A 114 3.75 3.06 9.07
N TRP A 115 3.83 1.92 8.36
CA TRP A 115 3.78 1.90 6.90
C TRP A 115 2.45 2.40 6.32
N LYS A 116 1.33 2.10 6.99
CA LYS A 116 0.01 2.62 6.64
C LYS A 116 -0.07 4.13 6.84
N LEU A 117 0.46 4.63 7.95
CA LEU A 117 0.48 6.06 8.26
C LEU A 117 1.33 6.85 7.26
N THR A 118 2.55 6.37 6.97
CA THR A 118 3.52 7.12 6.15
C THR A 118 3.21 7.07 4.66
N SER A 119 2.72 5.96 4.11
CA SER A 119 2.52 5.83 2.65
C SER A 119 1.27 5.07 2.21
N ASP A 120 0.34 4.78 3.13
CA ASP A 120 -0.82 3.92 2.85
C ASP A 120 -0.38 2.54 2.33
N CYS A 121 0.62 1.93 2.99
CA CYS A 121 1.26 0.69 2.55
C CYS A 121 1.82 0.79 1.12
N GLY A 122 2.44 1.92 0.77
CA GLY A 122 3.02 2.18 -0.53
C GLY A 122 2.04 2.60 -1.63
N ARG A 123 0.78 2.89 -1.29
CA ARG A 123 -0.26 3.29 -2.25
C ARG A 123 -0.31 4.82 -2.47
N SER A 124 0.20 5.62 -1.54
CA SER A 124 0.10 7.09 -1.59
C SER A 124 1.45 7.80 -1.59
N LEU A 125 1.82 8.32 -2.77
CA LEU A 125 3.00 9.18 -2.94
C LEU A 125 2.87 10.49 -2.16
N LEU A 126 1.65 11.04 -2.05
CA LEU A 126 1.40 12.28 -1.34
C LEU A 126 1.63 12.14 0.16
N ARG A 127 1.15 11.06 0.78
CA ARG A 127 1.40 10.78 2.21
C ARG A 127 2.90 10.62 2.47
N TRP A 128 3.61 9.94 1.55
CA TRP A 128 5.06 9.78 1.67
C TRP A 128 5.79 11.11 1.57
N GLY A 129 5.45 11.96 0.58
CA GLY A 129 6.03 13.29 0.44
C GLY A 129 5.77 14.18 1.67
N ALA A 130 4.56 14.14 2.23
CA ALA A 130 4.24 14.85 3.47
C ALA A 130 5.04 14.32 4.67
N PHE A 131 5.21 13.00 4.79
CA PHE A 131 6.04 12.39 5.83
C PHE A 131 7.51 12.84 5.73
N ILE A 132 8.07 12.86 4.51
CA ILE A 132 9.43 13.37 4.25
C ILE A 132 9.53 14.85 4.64
N ALA A 133 8.55 15.68 4.28
CA ALA A 133 8.54 17.10 4.65
C ALA A 133 8.49 17.32 6.18
N VAL A 134 7.74 16.49 6.91
CA VAL A 134 7.72 16.53 8.38
C VAL A 134 9.08 16.15 8.94
N LEU A 135 9.74 15.11 8.41
CA LEU A 135 11.09 14.73 8.83
C LEU A 135 12.09 15.87 8.61
N VAL A 136 12.04 16.53 7.45
CA VAL A 136 12.87 17.72 7.17
C VAL A 136 12.69 18.78 8.25
N CYS A 137 11.44 19.12 8.60
CA CYS A 137 11.18 20.12 9.63
C CYS A 137 11.69 19.69 11.02
N ILE A 138 11.58 18.40 11.36
CA ILE A 138 12.07 17.85 12.63
C ILE A 138 13.60 17.98 12.69
N PHE A 139 14.32 17.52 11.66
CA PHE A 139 15.78 17.58 11.63
C PHE A 139 16.28 19.02 11.59
N ALA A 140 15.63 19.91 10.84
CA ALA A 140 15.91 21.34 10.85
C ALA A 140 15.81 21.94 12.27
N GLY A 141 14.78 21.56 13.03
CA GLY A 141 14.62 21.96 14.42
C GLY A 141 15.69 21.35 15.34
N LEU A 142 16.11 20.11 15.12
CA LEU A 142 17.21 19.51 15.88
C LEU A 142 18.54 20.19 15.57
N PHE A 143 18.80 20.53 14.32
CA PHE A 143 20.01 21.21 13.88
C PHE A 143 20.15 22.65 14.41
N SER A 144 19.06 23.31 14.78
CA SER A 144 19.13 24.61 15.46
C SER A 144 19.51 24.48 16.95
N LEU A 145 19.43 23.27 17.52
CA LEU A 145 19.77 22.99 18.91
C LEU A 145 21.21 22.48 19.10
N VAL A 146 21.90 22.11 18.00
CA VAL A 146 23.28 21.62 18.02
C VAL A 146 24.22 22.60 17.35
N SER A 147 25.50 22.56 17.73
CA SER A 147 26.54 23.39 17.15
C SER A 147 26.87 22.91 15.72
N ILE A 148 26.34 23.62 14.73
CA ILE A 148 26.66 23.47 13.31
C ILE A 148 27.11 24.83 12.80
N ASP A 149 28.25 24.86 12.12
CA ASP A 149 28.74 26.07 11.47
C ASP A 149 28.15 26.16 10.06
N TYR A 150 27.26 27.14 9.86
CA TYR A 150 26.62 27.43 8.57
C TYR A 150 27.37 28.49 7.74
N GLY A 151 28.56 28.90 8.19
CA GLY A 151 29.38 29.92 7.53
C GLY A 151 28.87 31.37 7.70
N GLU A 152 29.57 32.29 7.05
CA GLU A 152 29.43 33.74 7.26
C GLU A 152 28.09 34.36 6.81
N ARG A 153 27.23 33.61 6.09
CA ARG A 153 25.92 34.07 5.59
C ARG A 153 24.75 33.20 6.07
N GLY A 154 24.84 32.67 7.29
CA GLY A 154 23.75 31.92 7.92
C GLY A 154 22.47 32.76 8.01
N THR A 155 21.40 32.29 7.36
CA THR A 155 20.05 32.87 7.51
C THR A 155 19.23 32.01 8.48
N TRP A 156 18.08 32.52 8.93
CA TRP A 156 17.14 31.74 9.73
C TRP A 156 16.63 30.48 9.00
N LEU A 157 16.75 30.43 7.68
CA LEU A 157 16.38 29.28 6.83
C LEU A 157 17.50 28.24 6.70
N ALA A 158 18.72 28.55 7.15
CA ALA A 158 19.90 27.70 6.96
C ALA A 158 19.73 26.27 7.54
N PRO A 159 19.16 26.05 8.74
CA PRO A 159 18.95 24.70 9.26
C PRO A 159 17.94 23.89 8.43
N LEU A 160 16.89 24.54 7.92
CA LEU A 160 15.88 23.90 7.06
C LEU A 160 16.49 23.50 5.72
N TYR A 161 17.22 24.43 5.11
CA TYR A 161 17.90 24.18 3.85
C TYR A 161 18.94 23.06 3.98
N PHE A 162 19.74 23.07 5.05
CA PHE A 162 20.71 22.03 5.33
C PHE A 162 20.05 20.64 5.51
N SER A 163 18.92 20.57 6.22
CA SER A 163 18.15 19.32 6.35
C SER A 163 17.63 18.81 5.01
N VAL A 164 17.07 19.67 4.13
CA VAL A 164 16.63 19.26 2.78
C VAL A 164 17.77 18.63 1.97
N VAL A 165 18.94 19.27 1.97
CA VAL A 165 20.12 18.81 1.20
C VAL A 165 20.71 17.53 1.79
N THR A 166 20.75 17.42 3.12
CA THR A 166 21.26 16.24 3.83
C THR A 166 20.33 15.04 3.63
N LEU A 167 19.02 15.23 3.76
CA LEU A 167 18.03 14.18 3.56
C LEU A 167 17.99 13.69 2.09
N THR A 168 18.27 14.57 1.12
CA THR A 168 18.41 14.19 -0.29
C THR A 168 19.76 13.59 -0.64
N THR A 169 20.65 13.42 0.34
CA THR A 169 22.01 12.85 0.20
C THR A 169 22.94 13.62 -0.73
N LEU A 170 22.59 14.86 -1.08
CA LEU A 170 23.43 15.73 -1.92
C LEU A 170 24.67 16.23 -1.16
N GLY A 171 24.50 16.50 0.15
CA GLY A 171 25.56 16.98 1.03
C GLY A 171 26.04 18.41 0.72
N TYR A 172 26.66 19.04 1.72
CA TYR A 172 27.38 20.30 1.59
C TYR A 172 28.83 20.09 2.00
N GLY A 173 29.77 20.62 1.21
CA GLY A 173 31.20 20.50 1.49
C GLY A 173 31.75 21.57 2.42
N ASP A 174 31.00 22.64 2.66
CA ASP A 174 31.36 23.85 3.41
C ASP A 174 30.66 23.96 4.78
N ILE A 175 29.52 23.29 4.97
CA ILE A 175 28.84 23.20 6.26
C ILE A 175 29.42 22.03 7.06
N VAL A 176 30.01 22.32 8.21
CA VAL A 176 30.70 21.31 9.02
C VAL A 176 30.08 21.24 10.43
N PRO A 177 29.58 20.06 10.85
CA PRO A 177 29.17 19.86 12.24
C PRO A 177 30.39 19.91 13.17
N SER A 178 30.40 20.86 14.11
CA SER A 178 31.55 21.16 14.98
C SER A 178 31.58 20.32 16.26
N SER A 179 30.52 19.57 16.54
CA SER A 179 30.42 18.67 17.69
C SER A 179 30.14 17.22 17.27
N ALA A 180 30.59 16.26 18.08
CA ALA A 180 30.31 14.83 17.85
C ALA A 180 28.80 14.53 17.83
N GLY A 181 28.00 15.24 18.64
CA GLY A 181 26.54 15.12 18.63
C GLY A 181 25.91 15.61 17.32
N ALA A 182 26.39 16.73 16.77
CA ALA A 182 25.95 17.22 15.47
C ALA A 182 26.33 16.26 14.33
N GLN A 183 27.55 15.69 14.37
CA GLN A 183 27.98 14.68 13.41
C GLN A 183 27.09 13.44 13.44
N ALA A 184 26.78 12.91 14.63
CA ALA A 184 25.88 11.77 14.78
C ALA A 184 24.47 12.05 14.23
N LEU A 185 23.96 13.27 14.45
CA LEU A 185 22.65 13.68 13.94
C LEU A 185 22.61 13.77 12.40
N VAL A 186 23.66 14.32 11.79
CA VAL A 186 23.80 14.36 10.31
C VAL A 186 23.87 12.94 9.75
N ILE A 187 24.66 12.04 10.35
CA ILE A 187 24.74 10.64 9.93
C ILE A 187 23.36 9.97 10.01
N ALA A 188 22.62 10.19 11.11
CA ALA A 188 21.28 9.65 11.26
C ALA A 188 20.32 10.17 10.18
N GLU A 189 20.35 11.46 9.85
CA GLU A 189 19.50 12.02 8.79
C GLU A 189 19.85 11.45 7.41
N VAL A 190 21.13 11.26 7.09
CA VAL A 190 21.56 10.66 5.82
C VAL A 190 21.03 9.22 5.69
N VAL A 191 21.12 8.41 6.77
CA VAL A 191 20.57 7.05 6.78
C VAL A 191 19.06 7.06 6.55
N VAL A 192 18.35 7.97 7.23
CA VAL A 192 16.90 8.17 7.05
C VAL A 192 16.58 8.62 5.61
N GLY A 193 17.39 9.50 5.04
CA GLY A 193 17.28 10.00 3.67
C GLY A 193 17.39 8.90 2.62
N TYR A 194 18.36 8.00 2.76
CA TYR A 194 18.49 6.82 1.89
C TYR A 194 17.26 5.92 1.90
N VAL A 195 16.72 5.64 3.10
CA VAL A 195 15.47 4.86 3.23
C VAL A 195 14.29 5.64 2.63
N GLY A 196 14.24 6.95 2.83
CA GLY A 196 13.25 7.87 2.26
C GLY A 196 13.20 7.85 0.73
N LEU A 197 14.37 7.98 0.09
CA LEU A 197 14.54 7.93 -1.36
C LEU A 197 14.22 6.54 -1.93
N GLY A 198 14.68 5.47 -1.26
CA GLY A 198 14.32 4.10 -1.65
C GLY A 198 12.81 3.86 -1.62
N GLY A 199 12.13 4.33 -0.57
CA GLY A 199 10.67 4.28 -0.46
C GLY A 199 9.97 5.10 -1.56
N LEU A 200 10.49 6.29 -1.88
CA LEU A 200 9.95 7.14 -2.95
C LEU A 200 10.01 6.43 -4.31
N LEU A 201 11.18 5.85 -4.66
CA LEU A 201 11.38 5.11 -5.89
C LEU A 201 10.47 3.88 -5.98
N ALA A 202 10.33 3.12 -4.90
CA ALA A 202 9.46 1.96 -4.85
C ALA A 202 7.98 2.31 -5.07
N ILE A 203 7.49 3.39 -4.43
CA ILE A 203 6.11 3.86 -4.60
C ILE A 203 5.89 4.39 -6.01
N PHE A 204 6.84 5.16 -6.54
CA PHE A 204 6.77 5.73 -7.88
C PHE A 204 6.77 4.65 -8.96
N SER A 205 7.68 3.67 -8.86
CA SER A 205 7.74 2.50 -9.75
C SER A 205 6.42 1.74 -9.77
N ASN A 206 5.85 1.48 -8.59
CA ASN A 206 4.54 0.84 -8.47
C ASN A 206 3.42 1.63 -9.14
N LYS A 207 3.46 2.96 -9.08
CA LYS A 207 2.45 3.84 -9.68
C LYS A 207 2.57 3.89 -11.20
N ILE A 208 3.78 3.84 -11.76
CA ILE A 208 4.00 3.74 -13.21
C ILE A 208 3.51 2.39 -13.72
N ALA A 209 3.87 1.29 -13.06
CA ALA A 209 3.44 -0.04 -13.45
C ALA A 209 1.91 -0.15 -13.55
N ARG A 210 1.17 0.52 -12.65
CA ARG A 210 -0.31 0.56 -12.68
C ARG A 210 -0.92 1.28 -13.89
N ARG A 211 -0.15 2.10 -14.62
CA ARG A 211 -0.64 2.89 -15.77
C ARG A 211 -0.20 2.33 -17.12
N ALA A 212 0.73 1.37 -17.12
CA ALA A 212 1.31 0.81 -18.33
C ALA A 212 0.48 -0.37 -18.90
N ASP A 213 -0.44 -0.91 -18.10
CA ASP A 213 -1.32 -2.04 -18.41
C ASP A 213 -2.79 -1.59 -18.57
#